data_AF-A0A8H9KXK9-F1
#
_entry.id   AF-A0A8H9KXK9-F1
#
_cell.length_a   1.000
_cell.length_b   1.000
_cell.length_c   1.000
_cell.angle_alpha   90.00
_cell.angle_beta   90.00
_cell.angle_gamma   90.00
#
_symmetry.space_group_name_H-M   'P 1'
#
loop_
_entity.id
_entity.type
_entity.pdbx_description
1 polymer ?
#
loop_
_entity_poly.entity_id
_entity_poly.type
_entity_poly.pdbx_seq_one_letter_code
_entity_poly.pdbx_strand_id
1 'polypeptide(L)'
;MKSRKLHPDEKRIYEVKVRLNLKEKQKLEGIIRISNVHAPDVFRMLLMKGKLPDAAVPALDIQTYYELRKLAANYNQYVKAIHQSRITNIDWEIAKQLTDLLDIIKNKIRKS
;
A
#
# COMPACT_ATOMS: atom_id res chain seq x y z
N MET A 1 22.98 8.60 0.47
CA MET A 1 22.83 7.87 1.74
C MET A 1 24.19 7.36 2.18
N LYS A 2 24.70 7.76 3.35
CA LYS A 2 25.98 7.24 3.88
C LYS A 2 25.82 5.73 4.12
N SER A 3 26.60 4.89 3.43
CA SER A 3 26.65 3.46 3.72
C SER A 3 27.27 3.26 5.10
N ARG A 4 26.44 3.05 6.12
CA ARG A 4 26.94 2.52 7.40
C ARG A 4 27.54 1.16 7.10
N LYS A 5 28.87 1.04 7.23
CA LYS A 5 29.55 -0.26 7.17
C LYS A 5 29.01 -1.10 8.34
N LEU A 6 28.34 -2.20 8.02
CA LEU A 6 27.88 -3.18 9.01
C LEU A 6 29.07 -3.67 9.85
N HIS A 7 28.86 -3.80 11.16
CA HIS A 7 29.87 -4.36 12.06
C HIS A 7 30.27 -5.77 11.56
N PRO A 8 31.52 -6.22 11.71
CA PRO A 8 31.94 -7.55 11.26
C PRO A 8 31.03 -8.68 11.75
N ASP A 9 30.55 -8.61 12.98
CA ASP A 9 29.64 -9.59 13.59
C ASP A 9 28.22 -9.57 13.00
N GLU A 10 27.83 -8.47 12.36
CA GLU A 10 26.54 -8.33 11.69
C GLU A 10 26.59 -8.79 10.23
N LYS A 11 27.80 -8.97 9.67
CA LYS A 11 27.96 -9.44 8.30
C LYS A 11 27.49 -10.89 8.19
N ARG A 12 26.66 -11.14 7.20
CA ARG A 12 26.21 -12.50 6.86
C ARG A 12 27.31 -13.14 6.02
N ILE A 13 28.07 -14.05 6.64
CA ILE A 13 29.21 -14.74 6.01
C ILE A 13 28.89 -16.16 5.54
N TYR A 14 27.76 -16.73 5.98
CA TYR A 14 27.33 -18.09 5.61
C TYR A 14 26.14 -18.06 4.65
N GLU A 15 26.21 -18.88 3.60
CA GLU A 15 25.14 -19.08 2.62
C GLU A 15 24.46 -20.44 2.84
N VAL A 16 23.13 -20.45 2.79
CA VAL A 16 22.31 -21.67 2.85
C VAL A 16 21.41 -21.72 1.63
N LYS A 17 21.50 -22.82 0.87
CA LYS A 17 20.66 -23.05 -0.32
C LYS A 17 19.38 -23.79 0.08
N VAL A 18 18.24 -23.18 -0.20
CA VAL A 18 16.92 -23.78 0.01
C VAL A 18 16.29 -24.13 -1.33
N ARG A 19 15.83 -25.37 -1.49
CA ARG A 19 15.11 -25.82 -2.68
C ARG A 19 13.61 -25.81 -2.37
N LEU A 20 12.82 -25.23 -3.26
CA LEU A 20 11.37 -25.12 -3.14
C LEU A 20 10.72 -25.79 -4.34
N ASN A 21 9.58 -26.45 -4.13
CA ASN A 21 8.68 -26.82 -5.22
C ASN A 21 7.88 -25.60 -5.71
N LEU A 22 7.13 -25.77 -6.80
CA LEU A 22 6.35 -24.68 -7.40
C LEU A 22 5.33 -24.06 -6.43
N LYS A 23 4.62 -24.90 -5.66
CA LYS A 23 3.60 -24.44 -4.71
C LYS A 23 4.23 -23.64 -3.56
N GLU A 24 5.37 -24.08 -3.05
CA GLU A 24 6.13 -23.39 -2.00
C GLU A 24 6.68 -22.05 -2.50
N LYS A 25 7.21 -22.02 -3.73
CA LYS A 25 7.67 -20.78 -4.35
C LYS A 25 6.54 -19.76 -4.47
N GLN A 26 5.35 -20.17 -4.92
CA GLN A 26 4.19 -19.29 -5.01
C GLN A 26 3.76 -18.73 -3.65
N LYS A 27 3.77 -19.57 -2.59
CA LYS A 27 3.51 -19.12 -1.22
C LYS A 27 4.53 -18.08 -0.75
N LEU A 28 5.81 -18.33 -0.99
CA LEU A 28 6.89 -17.41 -0.64
C LEU A 28 6.73 -16.06 -1.36
N GLU A 29 6.45 -16.08 -2.66
CA GLU A 29 6.19 -14.86 -3.44
C GLU A 29 4.99 -14.07 -2.92
N GLY A 30 3.91 -14.76 -2.50
CA GLY A 30 2.76 -14.11 -1.88
C GLY A 30 3.14 -13.38 -0.58
N ILE A 31 3.91 -14.04 0.28
CA ILE A 31 4.39 -13.44 1.55
C ILE A 31 5.26 -12.22 1.25
N ILE A 32 6.22 -12.33 0.33
CA ILE A 32 7.12 -11.23 -0.06
C ILE A 32 6.32 -10.02 -0.56
N ARG A 33 5.30 -10.23 -1.40
CA ARG A 33 4.44 -9.15 -1.91
C ARG A 33 3.69 -8.43 -0.81
N ILE A 34 3.14 -9.16 0.16
CA ILE A 34 2.32 -8.59 1.22
C ILE A 34 3.18 -7.87 2.26
N SER A 35 4.36 -8.40 2.57
CA SER A 35 5.21 -7.91 3.67
C SER A 35 6.33 -6.96 3.23
N ASN A 36 6.57 -6.84 1.92
CA ASN A 36 7.62 -6.00 1.33
C ASN A 36 9.04 -6.30 1.89
N VAL A 37 9.32 -7.57 2.21
CA VAL A 37 10.65 -8.04 2.65
C VAL A 37 11.24 -9.05 1.68
N HIS A 38 12.56 -9.20 1.66
CA HIS A 38 13.22 -10.15 0.78
C HIS A 38 13.10 -11.60 1.30
N ALA A 39 13.17 -12.57 0.39
CA ALA A 39 13.08 -14.00 0.72
C ALA A 39 13.99 -14.45 1.89
N PRO A 40 15.28 -14.04 1.97
CA PRO A 40 16.13 -14.42 3.09
C PRO A 40 15.64 -13.90 4.45
N ASP A 41 14.98 -12.74 4.48
CA ASP A 41 14.42 -12.17 5.71
C ASP A 41 13.21 -12.97 6.18
N VAL A 42 12.37 -13.42 5.24
CA VAL A 42 11.26 -14.36 5.50
C VAL A 42 11.79 -15.64 6.14
N PHE A 43 12.80 -16.28 5.53
CA PHE A 43 13.38 -17.51 6.07
C PHE A 43 14.03 -17.30 7.44
N ARG A 44 14.75 -16.20 7.64
CA ARG A 44 15.37 -15.92 8.94
C ARG A 44 14.34 -15.66 10.03
N MET A 45 13.27 -14.91 9.74
CA MET A 45 12.17 -14.74 10.69
C MET A 45 11.51 -16.07 11.04
N LEU A 46 11.27 -16.91 10.03
CA LEU A 46 10.65 -18.20 10.24
C LEU A 46 11.54 -19.15 11.05
N LEU A 47 12.83 -19.25 10.71
CA LEU A 47 13.78 -20.15 11.35
C LEU A 47 14.23 -19.69 12.73
N MET A 48 14.42 -18.38 12.94
CA MET A 48 14.99 -17.84 14.19
C MET A 48 13.91 -17.38 15.18
N LYS A 49 12.75 -16.93 14.69
CA LYS A 49 11.67 -16.35 15.51
C LYS A 49 10.37 -17.15 15.46
N GLY A 50 10.29 -18.21 14.64
CA GLY A 50 9.10 -19.05 14.53
C GLY A 50 7.87 -18.33 13.96
N LYS A 51 8.04 -17.19 13.29
CA LYS A 51 6.94 -16.36 12.79
C LYS A 51 7.20 -15.83 11.39
N LEU A 52 6.10 -15.54 10.68
CA LEU A 52 6.14 -14.87 9.38
C LEU A 52 6.29 -13.35 9.54
N PRO A 53 6.78 -12.65 8.50
CA PRO A 53 6.79 -11.19 8.47
C PRO A 53 5.38 -10.62 8.61
N ASP A 54 5.27 -9.50 9.32
CA ASP A 54 4.02 -8.76 9.40
C ASP A 54 3.67 -8.20 8.00
N ALA A 55 2.37 -8.06 7.72
CA ALA A 55 1.94 -7.42 6.49
C ALA A 55 2.46 -5.98 6.44
N ALA A 56 2.85 -5.53 5.25
CA ALA A 56 3.25 -4.15 5.05
C ALA A 56 2.09 -3.24 5.47
N VAL A 57 2.46 -2.16 6.16
CA VAL A 57 1.51 -1.10 6.50
C VAL A 57 0.85 -0.65 5.19
N PRO A 58 -0.49 -0.55 5.14
CA PRO A 58 -1.20 -0.26 3.90
C PRO A 58 -0.65 1.01 3.25
N ALA A 59 -0.58 0.99 1.90
CA ALA A 59 -0.08 2.11 1.10
C ALA A 59 -0.82 3.44 1.35
N LEU A 60 -2.01 3.38 1.95
CA LEU A 60 -2.78 4.52 2.42
C LEU A 60 -2.80 4.50 3.94
N ASP A 61 -2.36 5.60 4.54
CA ASP A 61 -2.57 5.87 5.96
C ASP A 61 -4.09 5.85 6.27
N ILE A 62 -4.45 5.37 7.46
CA ILE A 62 -5.82 5.25 7.97
C ILE A 62 -6.56 6.58 7.82
N GLN A 63 -5.89 7.70 8.08
CA GLN A 63 -6.44 9.04 7.89
C GLN A 63 -6.88 9.29 6.44
N THR A 64 -6.09 8.83 5.46
CA THR A 64 -6.40 9.00 4.04
C THR A 64 -7.62 8.16 3.64
N TYR A 65 -7.76 6.97 4.22
CA TYR A 65 -8.94 6.12 4.02
C TYR A 65 -10.22 6.79 4.55
N TYR A 66 -10.14 7.45 5.71
CA TYR A 66 -11.28 8.20 6.26
C TYR A 66 -11.68 9.39 5.39
N GLU A 67 -10.71 10.15 4.87
CA GLU A 67 -11.02 11.26 3.95
C GLU A 67 -11.63 10.77 2.63
N LEU A 68 -11.13 9.66 2.07
CA LEU A 68 -11.74 9.01 0.90
C LEU A 68 -13.19 8.59 1.16
N ARG A 69 -13.48 8.04 2.35
CA ARG A 69 -14.85 7.66 2.73
C ARG A 69 -15.78 8.87 2.80
N LYS A 70 -15.32 10.01 3.32
CA LYS A 70 -16.11 11.26 3.36
C LYS A 70 -16.38 11.78 1.95
N LEU A 71 -15.37 11.80 1.09
CA LEU A 71 -15.52 12.21 -0.31
C LEU A 71 -16.54 11.33 -1.05
N ALA A 72 -16.44 10.00 -0.89
CA ALA A 72 -17.37 9.06 -1.49
C ALA A 72 -18.81 9.27 -1.00
N ALA A 73 -19.00 9.54 0.29
CA ALA A 73 -20.33 9.84 0.85
C ALA A 73 -20.92 11.12 0.25
N ASN A 74 -20.14 12.19 0.15
CA ASN A 74 -20.58 13.46 -0.43
C ASN A 74 -20.90 13.32 -1.93
N TYR A 75 -20.07 12.62 -2.68
CA TYR A 75 -20.32 12.34 -4.09
C TYR A 75 -21.62 11.55 -4.28
N ASN A 76 -21.87 10.55 -3.43
CA ASN A 76 -23.09 9.74 -3.51
C ASN A 76 -24.35 10.58 -3.20
N GLN A 77 -24.25 11.55 -2.28
CA GLN A 77 -25.32 12.50 -2.02
C GLN A 77 -25.54 13.44 -3.22
N TYR A 78 -24.48 13.92 -3.85
CA TYR A 78 -24.55 14.76 -5.04
C TYR A 78 -25.22 14.04 -6.22
N VAL A 79 -24.81 12.80 -6.50
CA VAL A 79 -25.43 11.96 -7.54
C VAL A 79 -26.91 11.71 -7.23
N LYS A 80 -27.26 11.43 -5.97
CA LYS A 80 -28.67 11.31 -5.57
C LYS A 80 -29.45 12.60 -5.80
N ALA A 81 -28.87 13.77 -5.52
CA ALA A 81 -29.53 15.07 -5.73
C ALA A 81 -29.76 15.37 -7.22
N ILE A 82 -28.82 14.99 -8.10
CA ILE A 82 -28.98 15.04 -9.55
C ILE A 82 -30.12 14.11 -10.00
N HIS A 83 -30.12 12.85 -9.56
CA HIS A 83 -31.16 11.89 -9.92
C HIS A 83 -32.55 12.27 -9.40
N GLN A 84 -32.62 13.02 -8.30
CA GLN A 84 -33.87 13.57 -7.76
C GLN A 84 -34.33 14.86 -8.47
N SER A 85 -33.66 15.25 -9.56
CA SER A 85 -33.91 16.49 -10.33
C SER A 85 -33.88 17.76 -9.48
N ARG A 86 -33.25 17.71 -8.29
CA ARG A 86 -33.04 18.88 -7.42
C ARG A 86 -31.92 19.79 -7.91
N ILE A 87 -31.08 19.27 -8.81
CA ILE A 87 -29.98 19.98 -9.45
C ILE A 87 -30.15 19.76 -10.96
N THR A 88 -30.64 20.77 -11.68
CA THR A 88 -30.88 20.72 -13.13
C THR A 88 -29.66 21.14 -13.96
N ASN A 89 -28.66 21.77 -13.33
CA ASN A 89 -27.39 22.12 -13.94
C ASN A 89 -26.25 21.73 -12.99
N ILE A 90 -25.29 20.95 -13.49
CA ILE A 90 -24.02 20.72 -12.80
C ILE A 90 -23.27 22.05 -12.82
N ASP A 91 -23.03 22.61 -11.64
CA ASP A 91 -22.15 23.76 -11.52
C ASP A 91 -20.74 23.32 -11.90
N TRP A 92 -20.28 23.79 -13.07
CA TRP A 92 -18.95 23.49 -13.60
C TRP A 92 -17.87 23.96 -12.62
N GLU A 93 -18.13 24.96 -11.79
CA GLU A 93 -17.15 25.40 -10.81
C GLU A 93 -16.89 24.32 -9.74
N ILE A 94 -17.96 23.65 -9.27
CA ILE A 94 -17.85 22.53 -8.32
C ILE A 94 -17.16 21.32 -8.96
N ALA A 95 -17.51 21.00 -10.21
CA ALA A 95 -16.89 19.90 -10.94
C ALA A 95 -15.38 20.12 -11.14
N LYS A 96 -14.97 21.36 -11.42
CA LYS A 96 -13.56 21.74 -11.55
C LYS A 96 -12.81 21.60 -10.22
N GLN A 97 -13.38 22.12 -9.13
CA GLN A 97 -12.79 21.99 -7.78
C GLN A 97 -12.62 20.53 -7.35
N LEU A 98 -13.59 19.67 -7.69
CA LEU A 98 -13.51 18.23 -7.41
C LEU A 98 -12.39 17.56 -8.21
N THR A 99 -12.24 17.95 -9.48
CA THR A 99 -11.18 17.45 -10.36
C THR A 99 -9.80 17.84 -9.84
N ASP A 100 -9.63 19.08 -9.41
CA ASP A 100 -8.37 19.58 -8.84
C ASP A 100 -7.98 18.84 -7.56
N LEU A 101 -8.94 18.58 -6.66
CA LEU A 101 -8.70 17.79 -5.44
C LEU A 101 -8.31 16.34 -5.74
N LEU A 102 -8.96 15.71 -6.73
CA LEU A 102 -8.62 14.34 -7.15
C LEU A 102 -7.22 14.26 -7.76
N ASP A 103 -6.81 15.27 -8.54
CA ASP A 103 -5.46 15.33 -9.10
C ASP A 103 -4.38 15.55 -8.04
N ILE A 104 -4.66 16.34 -6.99
CA ILE A 104 -3.75 16.47 -5.84
C ILE A 104 -3.55 15.12 -5.16
N ILE A 105 -4.63 14.38 -4.90
CA ILE A 105 -4.57 13.06 -4.26
C ILE A 105 -3.81 12.07 -5.15
N LYS A 106 -4.12 12.02 -6.45
CA LYS A 106 -3.42 11.18 -7.43
C LYS A 106 -1.93 11.45 -7.47
N ASN A 107 -1.52 12.72 -7.47
CA ASN A 107 -0.10 13.10 -7.47
C ASN A 107 0.61 12.75 -6.16
N LYS A 108 -0.10 12.79 -5.02
CA LYS A 108 0.43 12.38 -3.73
C LYS A 108 0.65 10.86 -3.65
N ILE A 109 -0.27 10.08 -4.20
CA ILE A 109 -0.14 8.61 -4.30
C ILE A 109 1.00 8.22 -5.26
N ARG A 110 1.19 8.94 -6.37
CA ARG A 110 2.24 8.63 -7.36
C ARG A 110 3.67 8.93 -6.88
N LYS A 111 3.83 9.79 -5.87
CA LYS A 111 5.14 10.18 -5.31
C LYS A 111 5.55 9.36 -4.07
N SER A 112 4.65 8.53 -3.53
CA SER A 112 4.93 7.63 -2.40
C SER A 112 5.27 6.23 -2.90
#